data_AF-A0A939AN11-F1
#
_entry.id   AF-A0A939AN11-F1
#
_cell.length_a   1.000
_cell.length_b   1.000
_cell.length_c   1.000
_cell.angle_alpha   90.00
_cell.angle_beta   90.00
_cell.angle_gamma   90.00
#
_symmetry.space_group_name_H-M   'P 1'
#
loop_
_entity.id
_entity.type
_entity.pdbx_description
1 polymer ?
#
loop_
_entity_poly.entity_id
_entity_poly.type
_entity_poly.pdbx_seq_one_letter_code
_entity_poly.pdbx_strand_id
1 'polypeptide(L)'
;MRTERQLERIRALLDLSRLGRDLSYLPFVALIGTGIANGFLRNWWGQGWLWTALDIFVAINLFMTPFARFYLKRVRAAVGLPDPEFYQRNVPPPGPPASPEDLVRALASGSPTLVTLVSVVGVGIIIRLMLAKPF
;
A
#
# COMPACT_ATOMS: atom_id res chain seq x y z
N MET A 1 34.41 10.92 13.74
CA MET A 1 33.48 12.05 13.94
C MET A 1 32.47 12.29 12.80
N ARG A 2 32.83 12.38 11.50
CA ARG A 2 31.80 12.51 10.42
C ARG A 2 30.99 11.23 10.17
N THR A 3 31.63 10.06 10.24
CA THR A 3 31.01 8.75 10.03
C THR A 3 30.03 8.35 11.14
N GLU A 4 30.33 8.69 12.40
CA GLU A 4 29.44 8.42 13.55
C GLU A 4 28.13 9.22 13.46
N ARG A 5 28.21 10.50 13.08
CA ARG A 5 27.04 11.35 12.85
C ARG A 5 26.18 10.87 11.67
N GLN A 6 26.78 10.23 10.67
CA GLN A 6 26.03 9.56 9.59
C GLN A 6 25.32 8.29 10.08
N LEU A 7 25.96 7.50 10.94
CA LEU A 7 25.40 6.27 11.49
C LEU A 7 24.17 6.54 12.37
N GLU A 8 24.24 7.56 13.24
CA GLU A 8 23.08 7.98 14.06
C GLU A 8 21.92 8.48 13.20
N ARG A 9 22.22 9.24 12.14
CA ARG A 9 21.19 9.77 11.23
C ARG A 9 20.52 8.65 10.41
N ILE A 10 21.28 7.65 9.99
CA ILE A 10 20.75 6.45 9.30
C ILE A 10 19.88 5.63 10.24
N ARG A 11 20.29 5.44 11.51
CA ARG A 11 19.48 4.76 12.53
C ARG A 11 18.18 5.50 12.80
N ALA A 12 18.23 6.82 12.97
CA ALA A 12 17.04 7.64 13.16
C ALA A 12 16.07 7.54 11.96
N LEU A 13 16.59 7.53 10.73
CA LEU A 13 15.76 7.34 9.52
C LEU A 13 15.17 5.92 9.43
N LEU A 14 15.92 4.89 9.84
CA LEU A 14 15.44 3.52 9.90
C LEU A 14 14.37 3.31 10.97
N ASP A 15 14.55 3.88 12.16
CA ASP A 15 13.57 3.83 13.24
C ASP A 15 12.32 4.65 12.88
N LEU A 16 12.48 5.80 12.25
CA LEU A 16 11.37 6.58 11.71
C LEU A 16 10.64 5.83 10.60
N SER A 17 11.36 5.10 9.75
CA SER A 17 10.75 4.27 8.70
C SER A 17 10.01 3.07 9.26
N ARG A 18 10.54 2.43 10.32
CA ARG A 18 9.85 1.35 11.05
C ARG A 18 8.60 1.86 11.74
N LEU A 19 8.71 2.94 12.50
CA LEU A 19 7.55 3.59 13.14
C LEU A 19 6.52 4.05 12.10
N GLY A 20 6.96 4.66 11.01
CA GLY A 20 6.06 5.08 9.92
C GLY A 20 5.33 3.91 9.28
N ARG A 21 6.01 2.76 9.13
CA ARG A 21 5.39 1.53 8.65
C ARG A 21 4.38 0.98 9.64
N ASP A 22 4.72 0.92 10.92
CA ASP A 22 3.83 0.35 11.94
C ASP A 22 2.61 1.26 12.20
N LEU A 23 2.80 2.58 12.25
CA LEU A 23 1.72 3.55 12.36
C LEU A 23 0.83 3.60 11.12
N SER A 24 1.33 3.23 9.93
CA SER A 24 0.51 3.25 8.71
C SER A 24 -0.67 2.26 8.77
N TYR A 25 -0.58 1.21 9.61
CA TYR A 25 -1.66 0.26 9.83
C TYR A 25 -2.75 0.82 10.77
N LEU A 26 -2.42 1.80 11.61
CA LEU A 26 -3.35 2.39 12.58
C LEU A 26 -4.64 2.95 11.93
N PRO A 27 -4.57 3.80 10.88
CA PRO A 27 -5.79 4.28 10.23
C PRO A 27 -6.59 3.16 9.56
N PHE A 28 -5.92 2.10 9.08
CA PHE A 28 -6.60 0.95 8.48
C PHE A 28 -7.37 0.14 9.53
N VAL A 29 -6.75 -0.13 10.67
CA VAL A 29 -7.40 -0.78 11.82
C VAL A 29 -8.53 0.08 12.36
N ALA A 30 -8.34 1.39 12.46
CA ALA A 30 -9.38 2.32 12.89
C ALA A 30 -10.57 2.32 11.91
N LEU A 31 -10.31 2.34 10.60
CA LEU A 31 -11.35 2.28 9.57
C LEU A 31 -12.17 0.99 9.67
N ILE A 32 -11.50 -0.17 9.77
CA ILE A 32 -12.18 -1.47 9.90
C ILE A 32 -12.94 -1.55 11.22
N GLY A 33 -12.30 -1.19 12.33
CA GLY A 33 -12.89 -1.25 13.67
C GLY A 33 -14.12 -0.35 13.79
N THR A 34 -14.04 0.88 13.30
CA THR A 34 -15.19 1.81 13.28
C THR A 34 -16.29 1.34 12.33
N GLY A 35 -15.96 0.74 11.18
CA GLY A 35 -16.92 0.15 10.26
C GLY A 35 -17.70 -1.01 10.90
N ILE A 36 -16.99 -1.95 11.53
CA ILE A 36 -17.59 -3.10 12.23
C ILE A 36 -18.47 -2.62 13.39
N ALA A 37 -17.96 -1.69 14.22
CA ALA A 37 -18.72 -1.14 15.34
C ALA A 37 -20.02 -0.47 14.87
N ASN A 38 -19.96 0.36 13.83
CA ASN A 38 -21.16 0.99 13.25
C ASN A 38 -22.13 -0.03 12.64
N GLY A 39 -21.62 -1.10 12.03
CA GLY A 39 -22.42 -2.21 11.51
C GLY A 39 -23.28 -2.87 12.59
N PHE A 40 -22.69 -3.15 13.76
CA PHE A 40 -23.40 -3.68 14.92
C PHE A 40 -24.36 -2.67 15.56
N LEU A 41 -23.93 -1.42 15.77
CA LEU A 41 -24.74 -0.39 16.44
C LEU A 41 -26.04 -0.07 15.68
N ARG A 42 -26.01 -0.15 14.35
CA ARG A 42 -27.14 0.24 13.50
C ARG A 42 -27.79 -0.92 12.74
N ASN A 43 -27.42 -2.15 13.06
CA ASN A 43 -27.89 -3.39 12.43
C ASN A 43 -27.87 -3.33 10.88
N TRP A 44 -26.79 -2.79 10.32
CA TRP A 44 -26.66 -2.56 8.87
C TRP A 44 -26.33 -3.81 8.06
N TRP A 45 -26.19 -4.96 8.73
CA TRP A 45 -25.82 -6.23 8.10
C TRP A 45 -26.80 -6.72 7.04
N GLY A 46 -28.08 -6.32 7.13
CA GLY A 46 -29.11 -6.63 6.13
C GLY A 46 -29.23 -5.61 4.99
N GLN A 47 -28.42 -4.55 4.99
CA GLN A 47 -28.51 -3.48 4.00
C GLN A 47 -27.59 -3.77 2.82
N GLY A 48 -28.13 -3.76 1.60
CA GLY A 48 -27.34 -4.11 0.41
C GLY A 48 -26.19 -3.13 0.16
N TRP A 49 -26.36 -1.85 0.53
CA TRP A 49 -25.33 -0.82 0.30
C TRP A 49 -24.03 -1.09 1.07
N LEU A 50 -24.10 -1.80 2.21
CA LEU A 50 -22.93 -2.20 2.99
C LEU A 50 -22.11 -3.24 2.21
N TRP A 51 -22.78 -4.26 1.68
CA TRP A 51 -22.15 -5.32 0.89
C TRP A 51 -21.55 -4.78 -0.41
N THR A 52 -22.28 -3.92 -1.13
CA THR A 52 -21.75 -3.28 -2.33
C THR A 52 -20.52 -2.42 -2.03
N ALA A 53 -20.52 -1.66 -0.93
CA ALA A 53 -19.35 -0.89 -0.51
C ALA A 53 -18.15 -1.80 -0.18
N LEU A 54 -18.39 -2.92 0.49
CA LEU A 54 -17.36 -3.91 0.80
C LEU A 54 -16.79 -4.56 -0.46
N ASP A 55 -17.65 -4.97 -1.40
CA ASP A 55 -17.22 -5.55 -2.69
C ASP A 55 -16.37 -4.57 -3.50
N ILE A 56 -16.77 -3.29 -3.56
CA ILE A 56 -15.98 -2.24 -4.22
C ILE A 56 -14.62 -2.07 -3.52
N PHE A 57 -14.61 -2.02 -2.19
CA PHE A 57 -13.36 -1.93 -1.43
C PHE A 57 -12.43 -3.12 -1.71
N VAL A 58 -12.96 -4.35 -1.73
CA VAL A 58 -12.22 -5.56 -2.07
C VAL A 58 -11.72 -5.51 -3.51
N ALA A 59 -12.55 -5.09 -4.47
CA ALA A 59 -12.18 -4.97 -5.87
C ALA A 59 -11.04 -3.95 -6.07
N ILE A 60 -11.08 -2.80 -5.40
CA ILE A 60 -9.99 -1.82 -5.41
C ILE A 60 -8.70 -2.45 -4.88
N ASN A 61 -8.77 -3.15 -3.74
CA ASN A 61 -7.59 -3.81 -3.16
C ASN A 61 -7.01 -4.88 -4.09
N LEU A 62 -7.85 -5.72 -4.69
CA LEU A 62 -7.43 -6.75 -5.65
C LEU A 62 -6.80 -6.14 -6.89
N PHE A 63 -7.36 -5.03 -7.39
CA PHE A 63 -6.79 -4.31 -8.54
C PHE A 63 -5.44 -3.66 -8.21
N MET A 64 -5.29 -3.09 -7.00
CA MET A 64 -4.08 -2.39 -6.56
C MET A 64 -2.93 -3.33 -6.19
N THR A 65 -3.24 -4.52 -5.67
CA THR A 65 -2.26 -5.50 -5.19
C THR A 65 -1.20 -5.86 -6.24
N PRO A 66 -1.53 -6.24 -7.50
CA PRO A 66 -0.52 -6.53 -8.51
C PRO A 66 0.30 -5.29 -8.88
N PHE A 67 -0.33 -4.11 -8.98
CA PHE A 67 0.37 -2.85 -9.26
C PHE A 67 1.47 -2.56 -8.24
N ALA A 68 1.16 -2.68 -6.95
CA ALA A 68 2.14 -2.51 -5.89
C ALA A 68 3.28 -3.53 -5.99
N ARG A 69 2.95 -4.80 -6.27
CA ARG A 69 3.94 -5.87 -6.43
C ARG A 69 4.89 -5.61 -7.60
N PHE A 70 4.37 -5.26 -8.78
CA PHE A 70 5.21 -5.00 -9.97
C PHE A 70 6.12 -3.79 -9.77
N TYR A 71 5.60 -2.70 -9.19
CA TYR A 71 6.40 -1.52 -8.87
C TYR A 71 7.52 -1.83 -7.88
N LEU A 72 7.20 -2.51 -6.76
CA LEU A 72 8.19 -2.90 -5.75
C LEU A 72 9.25 -3.87 -6.31
N LYS A 73 8.86 -4.80 -7.19
CA LYS A 73 9.80 -5.70 -7.87
C LYS A 73 10.79 -4.93 -8.75
N ARG A 74 10.32 -3.95 -9.53
CA ARG A 74 11.19 -3.10 -10.37
C ARG A 74 12.15 -2.25 -9.55
N VAL A 75 11.65 -1.63 -8.48
CA VAL A 75 12.49 -0.81 -7.59
C VAL A 75 13.54 -1.68 -6.88
N ARG A 76 13.17 -2.87 -6.39
CA ARG A 76 14.11 -3.82 -5.77
C ARG A 76 15.18 -4.31 -6.73
N ALA A 77 14.80 -4.66 -7.96
CA ALA A 77 15.74 -5.07 -9.00
C ALA A 77 16.76 -3.95 -9.31
N ALA A 78 16.32 -2.70 -9.36
CA ALA A 78 17.20 -1.56 -9.62
C ALA A 78 18.22 -1.31 -8.50
N VAL A 79 17.90 -1.61 -7.24
CA VAL A 79 18.84 -1.50 -6.10
C VAL A 79 19.65 -2.77 -5.83
N GLY A 80 19.55 -3.80 -6.67
CA GLY A 80 20.23 -5.08 -6.47
C GLY A 80 19.70 -5.91 -5.28
N LEU A 81 18.49 -5.61 -4.80
CA LEU A 81 17.87 -6.37 -3.72
C LEU A 81 17.13 -7.59 -4.27
N PRO A 82 17.16 -8.73 -3.58
CA PRO A 82 16.41 -9.92 -4.00
C PRO A 82 14.90 -9.63 -3.98
N ASP A 83 14.18 -10.16 -4.97
CA ASP A 83 12.72 -10.25 -4.90
C ASP A 83 12.36 -11.04 -3.62
N PRO A 84 11.37 -10.65 -2.79
CA PRO A 84 10.90 -11.51 -1.69
C PRO A 84 10.55 -12.95 -2.14
N GLU A 85 10.19 -13.18 -3.41
CA GLU A 85 10.02 -14.53 -3.98
C GLU A 85 11.33 -15.31 -4.18
N PHE A 86 12.50 -14.64 -4.18
CA PHE A 86 13.83 -15.25 -4.24
C PHE A 86 14.03 -16.28 -3.13
N TYR A 87 13.67 -15.93 -1.90
CA TYR A 87 13.78 -16.81 -0.73
C TYR A 87 12.79 -17.99 -0.77
N GLN A 88 11.78 -17.94 -1.65
CA GLN A 88 10.73 -18.95 -1.73
C GLN A 88 10.82 -19.84 -2.99
N ARG A 89 11.55 -19.42 -4.04
CA ARG A 89 11.38 -20.01 -5.39
C ARG A 89 12.67 -20.32 -6.18
N ASN A 90 13.85 -20.39 -5.55
CA ASN A 90 15.13 -20.67 -6.24
C ASN A 90 15.36 -19.77 -7.48
N VAL A 91 14.93 -18.51 -7.39
CA VAL A 91 15.15 -17.52 -8.45
C VAL A 91 16.64 -17.17 -8.46
N PRO A 92 17.29 -16.94 -9.61
CA PRO A 92 18.68 -16.50 -9.66
C PRO A 92 18.90 -15.23 -8.83
N PRO A 93 20.07 -15.07 -8.17
CA PRO A 93 20.37 -13.89 -7.37
C PRO A 93 20.26 -12.62 -8.20
N PRO A 94 19.81 -11.50 -7.59
CA PRO A 94 19.69 -10.23 -8.29
C PRO A 94 21.04 -9.85 -8.93
N GLY A 95 20.99 -9.36 -10.17
CA GLY A 95 22.17 -8.88 -10.89
C GLY A 95 22.82 -7.68 -10.17
N PRO A 96 24.01 -7.24 -10.65
CA PRO A 96 24.73 -6.10 -10.07
C PRO A 96 23.81 -4.88 -9.89
N PRO A 97 23.97 -4.09 -8.82
CA PRO A 97 23.13 -2.92 -8.55
C PRO A 97 23.12 -2.00 -9.77
N ALA A 98 21.92 -1.62 -10.22
CA ALA A 98 21.75 -0.85 -11.44
C ALA A 98 22.31 0.57 -11.26
N SER A 99 22.66 1.20 -12.38
CA SER A 99 23.20 2.56 -12.38
C SER A 99 22.22 3.54 -11.72
N PRO A 100 22.68 4.68 -11.17
CA PRO A 100 21.79 5.70 -10.59
C PRO A 100 20.65 6.13 -11.53
N GLU A 101 20.89 6.07 -12.84
CA GLU A 101 19.91 6.39 -13.89
C GLU A 101 18.81 5.33 -14.02
N ASP A 102 19.14 4.05 -13.83
CA ASP A 102 18.18 2.94 -13.83
C ASP A 102 17.29 2.97 -12.59
N LEU A 103 17.82 3.45 -11.46
CA LEU A 103 17.05 3.67 -10.24
C LEU A 103 15.98 4.76 -10.43
N VAL A 104 16.35 5.88 -11.05
CA VAL A 104 15.42 6.98 -11.37
C VAL A 104 14.33 6.50 -12.33
N ARG A 105 14.69 5.72 -13.37
CA ARG A 105 13.72 5.10 -14.29
C ARG A 105 12.78 4.12 -13.59
N ALA A 106 13.29 3.30 -12.66
CA ALA A 106 12.47 2.37 -11.90
C ALA A 106 11.47 3.11 -10.97
N LEU A 107 11.91 4.17 -10.29
CA LEU A 107 11.04 5.02 -9.46
C LEU A 107 9.99 5.76 -10.30
N ALA A 108 10.36 6.24 -11.49
CA ALA A 108 9.45 6.89 -12.43
C ALA A 108 8.46 5.91 -13.10
N SER A 109 8.67 4.60 -12.97
CA SER A 109 7.82 3.58 -13.59
C SER A 109 6.52 3.29 -12.85
N GLY A 110 6.41 3.75 -11.59
CA GLY A 110 5.12 3.81 -10.90
C GLY A 110 4.28 4.94 -11.49
N SER A 111 2.97 4.75 -11.62
CA SER A 111 2.04 5.85 -11.89
C SER A 111 1.32 6.20 -10.59
N PRO A 112 1.86 7.11 -9.75
CA PRO A 112 1.21 7.52 -8.52
C PRO A 112 -0.16 8.10 -8.82
N THR A 113 -0.30 8.80 -9.94
CA THR A 113 -1.53 9.43 -10.38
C THR A 113 -2.65 8.43 -10.62
N LEU A 114 -2.39 7.29 -11.29
CA LEU A 114 -3.42 6.25 -11.49
C LEU A 114 -3.85 5.64 -10.16
N VAL A 115 -2.89 5.37 -9.27
CA VAL A 115 -3.16 4.81 -7.93
C VAL A 115 -4.03 5.76 -7.11
N THR A 116 -3.66 7.05 -7.09
CA THR A 116 -4.41 8.09 -6.40
C THR A 116 -5.80 8.26 -7.01
N LEU A 117 -5.92 8.30 -8.34
CA LEU A 117 -7.19 8.47 -9.02
C LEU A 117 -8.15 7.32 -8.71
N VAL A 118 -7.70 6.07 -8.82
CA VAL A 118 -8.51 4.88 -8.52
C VAL A 118 -8.97 4.92 -7.06
N SER A 119 -8.07 5.29 -6.14
CA SER A 119 -8.38 5.37 -4.72
C SER A 119 -9.39 6.47 -4.41
N VAL A 120 -9.20 7.68 -4.96
CA VAL A 120 -10.09 8.84 -4.74
C VAL A 120 -11.47 8.58 -5.33
N VAL A 121 -11.54 8.08 -6.57
CA VAL A 121 -12.82 7.74 -7.23
C VAL A 121 -13.52 6.62 -6.49
N GLY A 122 -12.80 5.54 -6.14
CA GLY A 122 -13.35 4.40 -5.41
C GLY A 122 -13.93 4.78 -4.05
N VAL A 123 -13.17 5.56 -3.27
CA VAL A 123 -13.65 6.09 -1.97
C VAL A 123 -14.83 7.03 -2.16
N GLY A 124 -14.82 7.89 -3.18
CA GLY A 124 -15.94 8.76 -3.50
C GLY A 124 -17.23 7.99 -3.77
N ILE A 125 -17.16 6.88 -4.51
CA ILE A 125 -18.29 5.99 -4.78
C ILE A 125 -18.80 5.35 -3.48
N ILE A 126 -17.89 4.83 -2.64
CA ILE A 126 -18.24 4.22 -1.35
C ILE A 126 -18.96 5.23 -0.44
N ILE A 127 -18.42 6.45 -0.32
CA ILE A 127 -19.05 7.52 0.47
C ILE A 127 -20.43 7.84 -0.09
N ARG A 128 -20.55 7.96 -1.42
CA ARG A 128 -21.84 8.25 -2.06
C ARG A 128 -22.88 7.14 -1.85
N LEU A 129 -22.46 5.87 -1.80
CA LEU A 129 -23.32 4.74 -1.45
C LEU A 129 -23.76 4.81 0.01
N MET A 130 -22.84 5.10 0.93
CA MET A 130 -23.12 5.23 2.37
C MET A 130 -24.03 6.41 2.71
N LEU A 131 -23.97 7.51 1.96
CA LEU A 131 -24.80 8.68 2.20
C LEU A 131 -26.22 8.50 1.66
N ALA A 132 -26.37 7.94 0.46
CA ALA A 132 -27.68 7.80 -0.17
C ALA A 132 -28.43 6.52 0.22
N LYS A 133 -27.71 5.48 0.67
CA LYS A 133 -28.27 4.19 1.13
C LYS A 133 -29.42 3.70 0.25
N PRO A 134 -29.18 3.53 -1.07
CA PRO A 134 -30.25 3.34 -2.05
C PRO A 134 -31.04 2.02 -1.91
N PHE A 135 -30.58 1.08 -1.08
CA PHE A 135 -31.17 -0.25 -0.89
C PHE A 135 -30.80 -0.86 0.46
#